data_AF-A0A8D5U761-F1
#
_entry.id   AF-A0A8D5U761-F1
#
_cell.length_a   1.000
_cell.length_b   1.000
_cell.length_c   1.000
_cell.angle_alpha   90.00
_cell.angle_beta   90.00
_cell.angle_gamma   90.00
#
_symmetry.space_group_name_H-M   'P 1'
#
loop_
_entity.id
_entity.type
_entity.pdbx_description
1 polymer ?
#
loop_
_entity_poly.entity_id
_entity_poly.type
_entity_poly.pdbx_seq_one_letter_code
_entity_poly.pdbx_strand_id
1 'polypeptide(L)'
;MPLTLLNYVGPPVKLGAIEALVRILGETTVPPNYSGTLMTVKVTYEDPVTGRRGSQGHTVRVNATLNQQAFISGVDSDLMMEYRYYALMKALESQVSADNLADATRTLNEMERIAQQTKDIRLMQTTKSLKQGFQNTTDLKKEITSQVTKKMRS
;
A
#
# COMPACT_ATOMS: atom_id res chain seq x y z
N MET A 1 -9.71 11.19 13.55
CA MET A 1 -9.84 9.93 12.77
C MET A 1 -8.47 9.27 12.80
N PRO A 2 -8.35 7.99 13.20
CA PRO A 2 -7.07 7.31 13.14
C PRO A 2 -6.66 7.12 11.67
N LEU A 3 -5.41 7.45 11.35
CA LEU A 3 -4.77 7.10 10.08
C LEU A 3 -3.97 5.83 10.32
N THR A 4 -4.31 4.78 9.57
CA THR A 4 -3.59 3.51 9.62
C THR A 4 -2.69 3.42 8.40
N LEU A 5 -1.38 3.29 8.61
CA LEU A 5 -0.43 3.10 7.52
C LEU A 5 -0.24 1.62 7.23
N LEU A 6 -0.21 1.26 5.95
CA LEU A 6 -0.09 -0.11 5.50
C LEU A 6 1.37 -0.60 5.57
N ASN A 7 2.30 0.23 5.10
CA ASN A 7 3.69 -0.13 4.85
C ASN A 7 4.73 0.51 5.78
N TYR A 8 4.31 1.41 6.68
CA TYR A 8 5.17 2.03 7.69
C TYR A 8 4.50 2.08 9.05
N VAL A 9 5.31 2.18 10.11
CA VAL A 9 4.84 2.49 11.46
C VAL A 9 4.78 4.01 11.62
N GLY A 10 3.70 4.52 12.19
CA GLY A 10 3.46 5.94 12.38
C GLY A 10 2.02 6.32 12.04
N PRO A 11 1.67 7.62 12.03
CA PRO A 11 2.56 8.80 12.02
C PRO A 11 3.27 9.11 13.37
N PRO A 12 4.46 9.76 13.36
CA PRO A 12 5.25 10.17 12.21
C PRO A 12 6.06 9.00 11.62
N VAL A 13 6.17 8.95 10.28
CA VAL A 13 7.10 8.05 9.59
C VAL A 13 8.48 8.72 9.56
N LYS A 14 9.49 8.03 10.07
CA LYS A 14 10.90 8.48 10.03
C LYS A 14 11.67 7.62 9.04
N LEU A 15 12.26 8.27 8.05
CA LEU A 15 13.10 7.65 7.04
C LEU A 15 14.51 8.23 7.18
N GLY A 16 15.53 7.40 6.97
CA GLY A 16 16.92 7.83 6.93
C GLY A 16 17.27 8.44 5.58
N ALA A 17 18.36 7.97 4.97
CA ALA A 17 18.71 8.33 3.60
C ALA A 17 17.64 7.84 2.62
N ILE A 18 17.28 8.70 1.67
CA ILE A 18 16.32 8.40 0.60
C ILE A 18 17.06 8.53 -0.73
N GLU A 19 17.25 7.40 -1.42
CA GLU A 19 17.94 7.34 -2.72
C GLU A 19 16.97 7.08 -3.88
N ALA A 20 15.72 6.70 -3.56
CA ALA A 20 14.70 6.34 -4.52
C ALA A 20 13.33 6.89 -4.09
N LEU A 21 12.34 6.81 -4.99
CA LEU A 21 10.96 7.18 -4.68
C LEU A 21 10.42 6.36 -3.50
N VAL A 22 9.88 7.04 -2.49
CA VAL A 22 9.22 6.39 -1.34
C VAL A 22 7.71 6.54 -1.48
N ARG A 23 6.99 5.42 -1.42
CA ARG A 23 5.54 5.40 -1.34
C ARG A 23 5.10 5.16 0.10
N ILE A 24 4.20 5.99 0.63
CA ILE A 24 3.55 5.76 1.93
C ILE A 24 2.08 5.52 1.66
N LEU A 25 1.60 4.32 1.99
CA LEU A 25 0.22 3.91 1.79
C LEU A 25 -0.50 3.85 3.13
N GLY A 26 -1.74 4.33 3.16
CA GLY A 26 -2.56 4.29 4.36
C GLY A 26 -4.03 4.56 4.07
N GLU A 27 -4.84 4.32 5.09
CA GLU A 27 -6.29 4.47 5.05
C GLU A 27 -6.79 5.23 6.27
N THR A 28 -7.90 5.92 6.09
CA THR A 28 -8.64 6.53 7.18
C THR A 28 -10.13 6.49 6.87
N THR A 29 -10.95 6.40 7.92
CA THR A 29 -12.40 6.39 7.79
C THR A 29 -12.93 7.81 7.80
N VAL A 30 -13.60 8.20 6.71
CA VAL A 30 -14.31 9.48 6.60
C VAL A 30 -15.73 9.31 7.15
N PRO A 31 -16.19 10.15 8.10
CA PRO A 31 -17.56 10.12 8.58
C PRO A 31 -18.56 10.41 7.46
N PRO A 32 -19.79 9.88 7.57
CA PRO A 32 -20.86 10.21 6.65
C PRO A 32 -21.06 11.73 6.53
N ASN A 33 -21.27 12.21 5.30
CA ASN A 33 -21.52 13.62 4.98
C ASN A 33 -20.40 14.60 5.38
N TYR A 34 -19.20 14.11 5.67
CA TYR A 34 -18.06 14.98 5.95
C TYR A 34 -17.65 15.79 4.71
N SER A 35 -17.43 17.08 4.90
CA SER A 35 -16.93 17.99 3.88
C SER A 35 -15.91 18.93 4.52
N GLY A 36 -14.74 19.08 3.90
CA GLY A 36 -13.65 19.91 4.40
C GLY A 36 -12.28 19.26 4.30
N THR A 37 -11.36 19.72 5.15
CA THR A 37 -9.98 19.25 5.19
C THR A 37 -9.88 17.91 5.91
N LEU A 38 -9.76 16.82 5.16
CA LEU A 38 -9.62 15.47 5.70
C LEU A 38 -8.29 15.29 6.45
N MET A 39 -7.18 15.72 5.84
CA MET A 39 -5.85 15.60 6.45
C MET A 39 -4.85 16.60 5.86
N THR A 40 -3.81 16.89 6.64
CA THR A 40 -2.63 17.61 6.15
C THR A 40 -1.40 16.73 6.33
N VAL A 41 -0.73 16.44 5.22
CA VAL A 41 0.52 15.68 5.19
C VAL A 41 1.67 16.69 5.21
N LYS A 42 2.53 16.60 6.24
CA LYS A 42 3.73 17.42 6.34
C LYS A 42 4.96 16.54 6.19
N VAL A 43 5.76 16.83 5.18
CA VAL A 43 7.09 16.24 4.97
C VAL A 43 8.13 17.25 5.44
N THR A 44 9.12 16.78 6.19
CA THR A 44 10.30 17.56 6.56
C THR A 44 11.52 16.74 6.15
N TYR A 45 12.45 17.35 5.42
CA TYR A 45 13.62 16.67 4.88
C TYR A 45 14.85 17.56 4.95
N GLU A 46 16.03 16.96 4.82
CA GLU A 46 17.30 17.67 4.64
C GLU A 46 17.74 17.47 3.19
N ASP A 47 17.97 18.56 2.47
CA ASP A 47 18.43 18.51 1.09
C ASP A 47 19.92 18.07 1.07
N PRO A 48 20.26 16.94 0.41
CA PRO A 48 21.62 16.43 0.41
C PRO A 48 22.61 17.31 -0.35
N VAL A 49 22.15 18.17 -1.26
CA VAL A 49 23.00 19.08 -2.05
C VAL A 49 23.31 20.36 -1.27
N THR A 50 22.31 20.91 -0.56
CA THR A 50 22.44 22.20 0.11
C THR A 50 22.62 22.10 1.64
N GLY A 51 22.40 20.94 2.23
CA GLY A 51 22.40 20.71 3.69
C GLY A 51 21.28 21.43 4.43
N ARG A 52 20.31 22.02 3.71
CA ARG A 52 19.23 22.81 4.30
C ARG A 52 18.03 21.94 4.62
N ARG A 53 17.39 22.24 5.74
CA ARG A 53 16.10 21.62 6.09
C ARG A 53 14.97 22.28 5.31
N GLY A 54 14.24 21.47 4.56
CA GLY A 54 13.01 21.85 3.87
C GLY A 54 11.77 21.26 4.55
N SER A 55 10.61 21.88 4.32
CA SER A 55 9.33 21.28 4.64
C SER A 55 8.32 21.54 3.53
N GLN A 56 7.53 20.52 3.23
CA GLN A 56 6.42 20.59 2.30
C GLN A 56 5.14 20.15 3.02
N GLY A 57 4.06 20.86 2.79
CA GLY A 57 2.73 20.54 3.30
C GLY A 57 1.77 20.30 2.14
N HIS A 58 0.99 19.23 2.22
CA HIS A 58 -0.11 18.97 1.30
C HIS A 58 -1.39 18.73 2.06
N THR A 59 -2.47 19.38 1.65
CA THR A 59 -3.77 19.27 2.32
C THR A 59 -4.73 18.51 1.43
N VAL A 60 -5.25 17.40 1.95
CA VAL A 60 -6.29 16.62 1.30
C VAL A 60 -7.65 17.13 1.76
N ARG A 61 -8.48 17.52 0.81
CA ARG A 61 -9.86 17.95 1.04
C ARG A 61 -10.81 16.98 0.38
N VAL A 62 -11.96 16.76 1.02
CA VAL A 62 -13.04 15.94 0.49
C VAL A 62 -14.34 16.74 0.55
N ASN A 63 -15.21 16.52 -0.42
CA ASN A 63 -16.54 17.13 -0.45
C ASN A 63 -17.59 16.04 -0.39
N ALA A 64 -18.61 16.22 0.44
CA ALA A 64 -19.76 15.34 0.44
C ALA A 64 -20.53 15.47 -0.89
N THR A 65 -21.07 14.35 -1.36
CA THR A 65 -21.98 14.32 -2.51
C THR A 65 -23.21 13.49 -2.15
N LEU A 66 -24.38 13.96 -2.59
CA LEU A 66 -25.65 13.24 -2.43
C LEU A 66 -25.93 12.31 -3.60
N ASN A 67 -25.12 12.38 -4.67
CA ASN A 67 -25.28 11.58 -5.87
C ASN A 67 -24.28 10.42 -5.85
N GLN A 68 -24.80 9.19 -5.82
CA GLN A 68 -24.00 7.96 -5.81
C GLN A 68 -23.11 7.83 -7.05
N GLN A 69 -23.59 8.24 -8.23
CA GLN A 69 -22.79 8.22 -9.46
C GLN A 69 -21.61 9.18 -9.36
N ALA A 70 -21.83 10.38 -8.80
CA ALA A 70 -20.76 11.36 -8.57
C ALA A 70 -19.72 10.85 -7.56
N PHE A 71 -20.16 10.10 -6.53
CA PHE A 71 -19.26 9.43 -5.60
C PHE A 71 -18.40 8.39 -6.32
N ILE A 72 -19.03 7.47 -7.06
CA ILE A 72 -18.32 6.41 -7.80
C ILE A 72 -17.32 7.00 -8.80
N SER A 73 -17.68 8.05 -9.54
CA SER A 73 -16.77 8.71 -10.48
C SER A 73 -15.63 9.46 -9.83
N GLY A 74 -15.77 9.85 -8.55
CA GLY A 74 -14.73 10.52 -7.78
C GLY A 74 -13.72 9.56 -7.15
N VAL A 75 -13.98 8.24 -7.18
CA VAL A 75 -13.07 7.22 -6.67
C VAL A 75 -12.05 6.88 -7.75
N ASP A 76 -10.77 7.01 -7.39
CA ASP A 76 -9.67 6.49 -8.21
C ASP A 76 -9.61 4.96 -8.06
N SER A 77 -10.16 4.26 -9.05
CA SER A 77 -10.20 2.79 -9.05
C SER A 77 -8.80 2.18 -9.11
N ASP A 78 -7.85 2.84 -9.77
CA ASP A 78 -6.49 2.30 -9.93
C ASP A 78 -5.75 2.35 -8.60
N LEU A 79 -5.86 3.48 -7.89
CA LEU A 79 -5.33 3.64 -6.53
C LEU A 79 -5.97 2.65 -5.56
N MET A 80 -7.28 2.43 -5.65
CA MET A 80 -7.99 1.46 -4.81
C MET A 80 -7.53 0.02 -5.06
N MET A 81 -7.33 -0.36 -6.33
CA MET A 81 -6.82 -1.69 -6.69
C MET A 81 -5.37 -1.87 -6.24
N GLU A 82 -4.53 -0.85 -6.43
CA GLU A 82 -3.14 -0.87 -5.96
C GLU A 82 -3.09 -1.04 -4.43
N TYR A 83 -3.83 -0.22 -3.68
CA TYR A 83 -3.89 -0.33 -2.23
C TYR A 83 -4.36 -1.73 -1.79
N ARG A 84 -5.42 -2.26 -2.40
CA ARG A 84 -5.94 -3.61 -2.10
C ARG A 84 -4.90 -4.69 -2.39
N TYR A 85 -4.15 -4.57 -3.48
CA TYR A 85 -3.07 -5.51 -3.81
C TYR A 85 -2.02 -5.55 -2.69
N TYR A 86 -1.56 -4.39 -2.22
CA TYR A 86 -0.60 -4.31 -1.13
C TYR A 86 -1.20 -4.84 0.19
N ALA A 87 -2.47 -4.57 0.49
CA ALA A 87 -3.13 -5.12 1.68
C ALA A 87 -3.18 -6.66 1.66
N LEU A 88 -3.47 -7.25 0.49
CA LEU A 88 -3.43 -8.71 0.30
C LEU A 88 -2.01 -9.25 0.43
N MET A 89 -1.00 -8.53 -0.06
CA MET A 89 0.40 -8.93 0.09
C MET A 89 0.81 -9.01 1.58
N LYS A 90 0.35 -8.08 2.42
CA LYS A 90 0.54 -8.13 3.89
C LYS A 90 -0.23 -9.29 4.52
N ALA A 91 -1.46 -9.54 4.08
CA ALA A 91 -2.25 -10.66 4.56
C ALA A 91 -1.59 -12.00 4.22
N LEU A 92 -1.04 -12.13 3.01
CA LEU A 92 -0.30 -13.31 2.56
C LEU A 92 0.89 -13.61 3.48
N GLU A 93 1.71 -12.60 3.79
CA GLU A 93 2.83 -12.72 4.73
C GLU A 93 2.38 -13.26 6.09
N SER A 94 1.29 -12.70 6.64
CA SER A 94 0.72 -13.14 7.92
C SER A 94 0.19 -14.57 7.86
N GLN A 95 -0.50 -14.94 6.77
CA GLN A 95 -1.09 -16.27 6.59
C GLN A 95 0.00 -17.35 6.43
N VAL A 96 1.04 -17.06 5.65
CA VAL A 96 2.19 -17.95 5.46
C VAL A 96 2.98 -18.10 6.76
N SER A 97 3.17 -17.01 7.51
CA SER A 97 3.83 -17.06 8.81
C SER A 97 3.09 -17.95 9.81
N ALA A 98 1.76 -17.90 9.80
CA ALA A 98 0.86 -18.68 10.63
C ALA A 98 0.55 -20.10 10.10
N ASP A 99 1.25 -20.58 9.06
CA ASP A 99 1.03 -21.89 8.42
C ASP A 99 -0.40 -22.10 7.85
N ASN A 100 -1.14 -21.03 7.59
CA ASN A 100 -2.47 -21.09 6.99
C ASN A 100 -2.39 -21.07 5.46
N LEU A 101 -1.95 -22.19 4.88
CA LEU A 101 -1.68 -22.31 3.44
C LEU A 101 -2.94 -22.22 2.57
N ALA A 102 -4.09 -22.63 3.10
CA ALA A 102 -5.36 -22.56 2.37
C ALA A 102 -5.78 -21.10 2.12
N ASP A 103 -5.71 -20.26 3.15
CA ASP A 103 -6.01 -18.84 3.01
C ASP A 103 -4.93 -18.11 2.22
N ALA A 104 -3.65 -18.47 2.40
CA ALA A 104 -2.54 -17.93 1.60
C ALA A 104 -2.75 -18.18 0.09
N THR A 105 -3.21 -19.37 -0.28
CA THR A 105 -3.51 -19.71 -1.68
C THR A 105 -4.65 -18.87 -2.24
N ARG A 106 -5.73 -18.66 -1.46
CA ARG A 106 -6.84 -17.79 -1.85
C ARG A 106 -6.38 -16.34 -2.06
N THR A 107 -5.56 -15.84 -1.13
CA THR A 107 -4.98 -14.50 -1.21
C THR A 107 -4.12 -14.33 -2.47
N LEU A 108 -3.28 -15.32 -2.80
CA LEU A 108 -2.46 -15.30 -4.03
C LEU A 108 -3.29 -15.25 -5.30
N ASN A 109 -4.37 -16.03 -5.38
CA ASN A 109 -5.27 -16.01 -6.54
C ASN A 109 -5.96 -14.65 -6.70
N GLU A 110 -6.36 -14.03 -5.58
CA GLU A 110 -6.95 -12.69 -5.61
C GLU A 110 -5.92 -11.61 -6.02
N MET A 111 -4.68 -11.71 -5.56
CA MET A 111 -3.58 -10.83 -6.01
C MET A 111 -3.34 -10.96 -7.51
N GLU A 112 -3.40 -12.18 -8.07
CA GLU A 112 -3.27 -12.43 -9.51
C GLU A 112 -4.41 -11.77 -10.30
N ARG A 113 -5.65 -11.91 -9.81
CA ARG A 113 -6.82 -11.26 -10.41
C ARG A 113 -6.66 -9.74 -10.47
N ILE A 114 -6.23 -9.12 -9.37
CA ILE A 114 -6.01 -7.66 -9.32
C ILE A 114 -4.87 -7.25 -10.27
N ALA A 115 -3.74 -7.95 -10.25
CA ALA A 115 -2.60 -7.63 -11.10
C ALA A 115 -2.95 -7.70 -12.61
N GLN A 116 -3.79 -8.65 -13.01
CA GLN A 116 -4.29 -8.75 -14.38
C GLN A 116 -5.28 -7.62 -14.71
N GLN A 117 -6.16 -7.26 -13.78
CA GLN A 117 -7.14 -6.19 -13.96
C GLN A 117 -6.49 -4.81 -14.13
N THR A 118 -5.49 -4.50 -13.30
CA THR A 118 -4.75 -3.23 -13.39
C THR A 118 -3.83 -3.16 -14.61
N LYS A 119 -3.52 -4.31 -15.22
CA LYS A 119 -2.52 -4.46 -16.30
C LYS A 119 -1.13 -3.92 -15.90
N ASP A 120 -0.85 -3.76 -14.61
CA ASP A 120 0.46 -3.31 -14.13
C ASP A 120 1.44 -4.47 -14.18
N ILE A 121 2.38 -4.40 -15.12
CA ILE A 121 3.43 -5.41 -15.35
C ILE A 121 4.23 -5.67 -14.07
N ARG A 122 4.47 -4.65 -13.25
CA ARG A 122 5.23 -4.78 -12.00
C ARG A 122 4.47 -5.64 -11.00
N LEU A 123 3.15 -5.48 -10.90
CA LEU A 123 2.31 -6.30 -10.03
C LEU A 123 2.24 -7.73 -10.57
N MET A 124 2.02 -7.90 -11.88
CA MET A 124 1.97 -9.23 -12.51
C MET A 124 3.27 -10.03 -12.30
N GLN A 125 4.43 -9.39 -12.48
CA GLN A 125 5.73 -10.01 -12.23
C GLN A 125 5.92 -10.36 -10.75
N THR A 126 5.55 -9.46 -9.84
CA THR A 126 5.63 -9.71 -8.39
C THR A 126 4.77 -10.92 -8.00
N THR A 127 3.51 -10.99 -8.46
CA THR A 127 2.63 -12.12 -8.19
C THR A 127 3.18 -13.42 -8.75
N LYS A 128 3.77 -13.41 -9.95
CA LYS A 128 4.40 -14.59 -10.55
C LYS A 128 5.55 -15.11 -9.69
N SER A 129 6.43 -14.22 -9.22
CA SER A 129 7.53 -14.57 -8.31
C SER A 129 7.02 -15.13 -6.98
N LEU A 130 5.96 -14.55 -6.41
CA LEU A 130 5.34 -15.06 -5.18
C LEU A 130 4.73 -16.45 -5.37
N LYS A 131 4.04 -16.72 -6.49
CA LYS A 131 3.49 -18.05 -6.81
C LYS A 131 4.58 -19.11 -6.98
N GLN A 132 5.70 -18.75 -7.61
CA GLN A 132 6.85 -19.64 -7.74
C GLN A 132 7.48 -19.96 -6.38
N GLY A 133 7.64 -18.93 -5.53
CA GLY A 133 8.07 -19.12 -4.14
C GLY A 133 7.10 -20.03 -3.36
N PHE A 134 5.79 -19.89 -3.60
CA PHE A 134 4.74 -20.71 -2.99
C PHE A 134 4.84 -22.20 -3.30
N GLN A 135 5.33 -22.56 -4.49
CA GLN A 135 5.48 -23.94 -4.93
C GLN A 135 6.75 -24.61 -4.37
N ASN A 136 7.76 -23.80 -4.00
CA ASN A 136 9.03 -24.29 -3.46
C ASN A 136 9.00 -24.25 -1.92
N THR A 137 8.58 -25.35 -1.31
CA THR A 137 8.26 -25.47 0.12
C THR A 137 9.45 -25.33 1.09
N THR A 138 10.69 -25.45 0.62
CA THR A 138 11.86 -25.61 1.50
C THR A 138 12.24 -24.34 2.29
N ASP A 139 11.89 -23.15 1.80
CA ASP A 139 12.11 -21.86 2.49
C ASP A 139 10.98 -20.83 2.23
N LEU A 140 9.76 -21.33 2.00
CA LEU A 140 8.57 -20.56 1.63
C LEU A 140 8.37 -19.27 2.46
N LYS A 141 8.47 -19.40 3.79
CA LYS A 141 8.21 -18.29 4.72
C LYS A 141 9.22 -17.16 4.55
N LYS A 142 10.52 -17.49 4.43
CA LYS A 142 11.58 -16.48 4.31
C LYS A 142 11.50 -15.76 2.98
N GLU A 143 11.24 -16.49 1.90
CA GLU A 143 11.16 -15.91 0.56
C GLU A 143 9.97 -14.96 0.44
N ILE A 144 8.78 -15.38 0.90
CA ILE A 144 7.59 -14.52 0.87
C ILE A 144 7.77 -13.29 1.76
N THR A 145 8.28 -13.46 2.98
CA THR A 145 8.55 -12.33 3.90
C THR A 145 9.53 -11.32 3.28
N SER A 146 10.60 -11.82 2.63
CA SER A 146 11.60 -10.99 1.95
C SER A 146 10.98 -10.21 0.79
N GLN A 147 10.21 -10.87 -0.07
CA GLN A 147 9.56 -10.21 -1.20
C GLN A 147 8.50 -9.19 -0.76
N VAL A 148 7.69 -9.52 0.25
CA VAL A 148 6.70 -8.61 0.86
C VAL A 148 7.39 -7.38 1.43
N THR A 149 8.44 -7.57 2.24
CA THR A 149 9.20 -6.47 2.82
C THR A 149 9.81 -5.57 1.75
N LYS A 150 10.42 -6.17 0.71
CA LYS A 150 11.02 -5.41 -0.40
C LYS A 150 9.97 -4.57 -1.12
N LYS A 151 8.81 -5.16 -1.44
CA LYS A 151 7.78 -4.48 -2.21
C LYS A 151 7.02 -3.42 -1.43
N MET A 152 6.81 -3.64 -0.13
CA MET A 152 6.16 -2.65 0.75
C MET A 152 6.98 -1.37 0.91
N ARG A 153 8.30 -1.46 0.75
CA ARG A 153 9.25 -0.35 0.96
C ARG A 153 9.77 0.27 -0.34
N SER A 154 9.33 -0.22 -1.52
CA SER A 154 9.74 0.22 -2.86
C SER A 154 8.58 0.78 -3.69
#